data_AF-A0A8X8CF18-F1
#
_entry.id   AF-A0A8X8CF18-F1
#
_cell.length_a   1.000
_cell.length_b   1.000
_cell.length_c   1.000
_cell.angle_alpha   90.00
_cell.angle_beta   90.00
_cell.angle_gamma   90.00
#
_symmetry.space_group_name_H-M   'P 1'
#
loop_
_entity.id
_entity.type
_entity.pdbx_description
1 polymer ?
#
loop_
_entity_poly.entity_id
_entity_poly.type
_entity_poly.pdbx_seq_one_letter_code
_entity_poly.pdbx_strand_id
1 'polypeptide(L)'
;MGKYGLFDLEKHFAFYGAYHSNPINILIHMIFVWPIFFATSLILYFTPPLFNLPQVELSLFGSNDVVLFLNIGFFLVIIYALFYICLDPKAGSLAALFCGFCWVSSCFVASWLGFSLAWKVILFPVIFLVFGVLAIHQILLFPDDTLPEEQFWILFNLLATIKLEIRKLCGIWILVVYLTGARPESICFSYNAMMDVKIRKRIELVQQIVLQVVLVAQIICWTGQFIGHGVFEKRAPALLDNLVQAFVMAPFFVLLEALQTSFGYEPYPGFHASVQAKIDAEIKEWKEKKLKLLS
;
A
#
# COMPACT_ATOMS: atom_id res chain seq x y z
N MET A 1 -2.93 -32.20 1.56
CA MET A 1 -3.76 -31.80 2.72
C MET A 1 -4.27 -30.40 2.45
N GLY A 2 -5.58 -30.21 2.32
CA GLY A 2 -6.16 -28.88 2.13
C GLY A 2 -5.83 -28.01 3.34
N LYS A 3 -5.29 -26.81 3.10
CA LYS A 3 -5.09 -25.82 4.16
C LYS A 3 -6.47 -25.23 4.50
N TYR A 4 -6.77 -25.08 5.79
CA TYR A 4 -8.06 -24.58 6.26
C TYR A 4 -7.90 -23.20 6.92
N GLY A 5 -8.97 -22.40 6.92
CA GLY A 5 -9.02 -21.13 7.62
C GLY A 5 -8.13 -20.05 6.98
N LEU A 6 -7.25 -19.43 7.76
CA LEU A 6 -6.42 -18.30 7.30
C LEU A 6 -5.51 -18.67 6.11
N PHE A 7 -5.12 -19.93 5.98
CA PHE A 7 -4.24 -20.40 4.92
C PHE A 7 -4.97 -21.12 3.78
N ASP A 8 -6.30 -21.04 3.73
CA ASP A 8 -7.11 -21.58 2.63
C ASP A 8 -6.95 -20.72 1.37
N LEU A 9 -5.91 -21.06 0.59
CA LEU A 9 -5.53 -20.31 -0.60
C LEU A 9 -6.66 -20.25 -1.64
N GLU A 10 -7.36 -21.35 -1.89
CA GLU A 10 -8.44 -21.38 -2.87
C GLU A 10 -9.55 -20.41 -2.47
N LYS A 11 -9.97 -20.45 -1.21
CA LYS A 11 -11.04 -19.58 -0.72
C LYS A 11 -10.66 -18.10 -0.85
N HIS A 12 -9.48 -17.73 -0.37
CA HIS A 12 -9.09 -16.32 -0.38
C HIS A 12 -8.82 -15.80 -1.79
N PHE A 13 -8.25 -16.63 -2.67
CA PHE A 13 -7.99 -16.25 -4.05
C PHE A 13 -9.28 -16.22 -4.90
N ALA A 14 -10.24 -17.12 -4.64
CA ALA A 14 -11.56 -17.05 -5.25
C ALA A 14 -12.34 -15.81 -4.82
N PHE A 15 -12.27 -15.43 -3.53
CA PHE A 15 -12.83 -14.16 -3.07
C PHE A 15 -12.19 -12.99 -3.82
N TYR A 16 -10.86 -12.96 -3.99
CA TYR A 16 -10.21 -11.94 -4.80
C TYR A 16 -10.73 -11.92 -6.25
N GLY A 17 -10.77 -13.06 -6.93
CA GLY A 17 -11.25 -13.15 -8.32
C GLY A 17 -12.71 -12.72 -8.49
N ALA A 18 -13.56 -12.91 -7.49
CA ALA A 18 -14.96 -12.46 -7.52
C ALA A 18 -15.14 -10.92 -7.50
N TYR A 19 -14.10 -10.17 -7.11
CA TYR A 19 -14.07 -8.70 -7.18
C TYR A 19 -13.24 -8.18 -8.36
N HIS A 20 -12.49 -9.03 -9.04
CA HIS A 20 -11.57 -8.65 -10.12
C HIS A 20 -11.79 -9.59 -11.31
N SER A 21 -12.91 -9.37 -12.02
CA SER A 21 -13.31 -10.18 -13.17
C SER A 21 -12.98 -9.53 -14.51
N ASN A 22 -12.83 -8.19 -14.53
CA ASN A 22 -12.52 -7.44 -15.72
C ASN A 22 -11.00 -7.42 -15.98
N PRO A 23 -10.51 -7.78 -17.19
CA PRO A 23 -9.08 -7.85 -17.48
C PRO A 23 -8.35 -6.50 -17.34
N ILE A 24 -9.04 -5.38 -17.59
CA ILE A 24 -8.46 -4.04 -17.41
C ILE A 24 -8.27 -3.75 -15.92
N ASN A 25 -9.26 -4.10 -15.08
CA ASN A 25 -9.14 -3.96 -13.64
C ASN A 25 -8.00 -4.82 -13.08
N ILE A 26 -7.91 -6.09 -13.50
CA ILE A 26 -6.81 -6.98 -13.11
C ILE A 26 -5.46 -6.36 -13.49
N LEU A 27 -5.32 -5.80 -14.70
CA LEU A 27 -4.10 -5.12 -15.14
C LEU A 27 -3.75 -3.89 -14.29
N ILE A 28 -4.73 -3.04 -14.00
CA ILE A 28 -4.57 -1.89 -13.09
C ILE A 28 -4.04 -2.37 -11.73
N HIS A 29 -4.58 -3.46 -11.21
CA HIS A 29 -4.14 -4.05 -9.95
C HIS A 29 -2.70 -4.58 -10.00
N MET A 30 -2.36 -5.34 -11.05
CA MET A 30 -1.00 -5.85 -11.25
C MET A 30 0.04 -4.73 -11.33
N ILE A 31 -0.27 -3.61 -12.00
CA ILE A 31 0.64 -2.49 -12.16
C ILE A 31 0.82 -1.69 -10.86
N PHE A 32 -0.26 -1.43 -10.12
CA PHE A 32 -0.23 -0.44 -9.04
C PHE A 32 -0.05 -1.01 -7.62
N VAL A 33 -0.35 -2.30 -7.37
CA VAL A 33 -0.22 -2.87 -6.00
C VAL A 33 1.23 -2.87 -5.51
N TRP A 34 2.20 -3.29 -6.33
CA TRP A 34 3.61 -3.34 -5.92
C TRP A 34 4.24 -1.95 -5.69
N PRO A 35 3.98 -0.93 -6.54
CA PRO A 35 4.35 0.45 -6.21
C PRO A 35 3.73 0.97 -4.90
N ILE A 36 2.47 0.64 -4.60
CA ILE A 36 1.83 1.00 -3.31
C ILE A 36 2.57 0.34 -2.15
N PHE A 37 2.91 -0.95 -2.28
CA PHE A 37 3.68 -1.68 -1.27
C PHE A 37 5.06 -1.03 -1.05
N PHE A 38 5.80 -0.76 -2.12
CA PHE A 38 7.11 -0.11 -2.07
C PHE A 38 7.04 1.25 -1.36
N ALA A 39 6.11 2.11 -1.76
CA ALA A 39 6.00 3.43 -1.15
C ALA A 39 5.49 3.36 0.30
N THR A 40 4.75 2.31 0.68
CA THR A 40 4.44 2.02 2.10
C THR A 40 5.71 1.65 2.87
N SER A 41 6.56 0.77 2.34
CA SER A 41 7.85 0.44 2.96
C SER A 41 8.74 1.66 3.12
N LEU A 42 8.77 2.56 2.11
CA LEU A 42 9.51 3.81 2.15
C LEU A 42 9.04 4.74 3.27
N ILE A 43 7.73 4.85 3.47
CA ILE A 43 7.17 5.64 4.58
C ILE A 43 7.54 5.01 5.92
N LEU A 44 7.42 3.68 6.05
CA LEU A 44 7.72 2.96 7.28
C LEU A 44 9.21 3.01 7.66
N TYR A 45 10.11 3.25 6.70
CA TYR A 45 11.53 3.46 6.97
C TYR A 45 11.78 4.53 8.04
N PHE A 46 10.98 5.60 8.03
CA PHE A 46 11.15 6.74 8.93
C PHE A 46 10.51 6.54 10.32
N THR A 47 10.01 5.33 10.60
CA THR A 47 9.59 4.96 11.96
C THR A 47 10.81 4.64 12.83
N PRO A 48 10.79 4.99 14.13
CA PRO A 48 11.88 4.66 15.03
C PRO A 48 12.18 3.15 15.06
N PRO A 49 13.44 2.74 15.26
CA PRO A 49 13.78 1.35 15.53
C PRO A 49 13.01 0.84 16.75
N LEU A 50 12.54 -0.42 16.71
CA LEU A 50 11.83 -1.02 17.84
C LEU A 50 12.78 -1.50 18.94
N PHE A 51 14.03 -1.76 18.57
CA PHE A 51 15.07 -2.26 19.47
C PHE A 51 16.34 -1.42 19.32
N ASN A 52 17.04 -1.17 20.42
CA ASN A 52 18.37 -0.56 20.44
C ASN A 52 19.45 -1.59 20.06
N LEU A 53 19.38 -2.11 18.83
CA LEU A 53 20.36 -3.03 18.27
C LEU A 53 21.36 -2.29 17.38
N PRO A 54 22.58 -2.84 17.17
CA PRO A 54 23.53 -2.30 16.20
C PRO A 54 22.86 -2.16 14.83
N GLN A 55 23.12 -1.03 14.17
CA GLN A 55 22.65 -0.79 12.82
C GLN A 55 23.32 -1.77 11.85
N VAL A 56 22.54 -2.36 10.95
CA VAL A 56 23.08 -3.23 9.90
C VAL A 56 23.38 -2.35 8.69
N GLU A 57 24.66 -2.20 8.39
CA GLU A 57 25.14 -1.45 7.23
C GLU A 57 25.31 -2.40 6.05
N LEU A 58 24.60 -2.12 4.96
CA LEU A 58 24.72 -2.87 3.71
C LEU A 58 25.39 -1.97 2.66
N SER A 59 26.61 -2.35 2.28
CA SER A 59 27.34 -1.70 1.19
C SER A 59 26.95 -2.34 -0.15
N LEU A 60 26.08 -1.68 -0.91
CA LEU A 60 25.68 -2.07 -2.27
C LEU A 60 26.47 -1.24 -3.30
N PHE A 61 27.14 -1.92 -4.23
CA PHE A 61 27.90 -1.30 -5.35
C PHE A 61 29.05 -0.35 -4.94
N GLY A 62 29.59 -0.49 -3.73
CA GLY A 62 30.77 0.27 -3.29
C GLY A 62 30.50 1.76 -3.01
N SER A 63 29.24 2.15 -2.85
CA SER A 63 28.83 3.53 -2.53
C SER A 63 27.86 3.53 -1.34
N ASN A 64 28.07 4.48 -0.41
CA ASN A 64 27.30 4.81 0.81
C ASN A 64 26.62 3.64 1.54
N ASP A 65 27.04 3.39 2.78
CA ASP A 65 26.43 2.36 3.63
C ASP A 65 24.92 2.58 3.79
N VAL A 66 24.13 1.62 3.28
CA VAL A 66 22.68 1.62 3.45
C VAL A 66 22.40 1.10 4.85
N VAL A 67 21.92 1.98 5.71
CA VAL A 67 21.49 1.59 7.05
C VAL A 67 20.13 0.88 6.96
N LEU A 68 20.13 -0.40 7.27
CA LEU A 68 18.93 -1.21 7.43
C LEU A 68 18.43 -1.09 8.87
N PHE A 69 17.25 -0.51 9.04
CA PHE A 69 16.62 -0.36 10.34
C PHE A 69 15.69 -1.52 10.66
N LEU A 70 15.83 -2.07 11.88
CA LEU A 70 14.87 -3.01 12.48
C LEU A 70 13.67 -2.25 13.06
N ASN A 71 12.93 -1.60 12.17
CA ASN A 71 11.73 -0.82 12.49
C ASN A 71 10.46 -1.59 12.13
N ILE A 72 9.29 -0.95 12.26
CA ILE A 72 8.00 -1.58 11.97
C ILE A 72 7.94 -2.09 10.51
N GLY A 73 8.56 -1.38 9.56
CA GLY A 73 8.61 -1.78 8.16
C GLY A 73 9.32 -3.12 7.94
N PHE A 74 10.44 -3.34 8.63
CA PHE A 74 11.15 -4.62 8.59
C PHE A 74 10.27 -5.78 9.07
N PHE A 75 9.64 -5.65 10.24
CA PHE A 75 8.80 -6.73 10.78
C PHE A 75 7.57 -6.99 9.91
N LEU A 76 6.98 -5.95 9.32
CA LEU A 76 5.88 -6.10 8.39
C LEU A 76 6.30 -6.91 7.15
N VAL A 77 7.47 -6.65 6.59
CA VAL A 77 8.01 -7.41 5.45
C VAL A 77 8.26 -8.88 5.82
N ILE A 78 8.78 -9.16 7.02
CA ILE A 78 8.95 -10.54 7.51
C ILE A 78 7.59 -11.24 7.69
N ILE A 79 6.59 -10.57 8.26
CA ILE A 79 5.24 -11.11 8.39
C ILE A 79 4.66 -11.45 7.02
N TYR A 80 4.75 -10.52 6.06
CA TYR A 80 4.27 -10.75 4.68
C TYR A 80 5.01 -11.93 4.03
N ALA A 81 6.33 -11.97 4.11
CA ALA A 81 7.16 -13.02 3.53
C ALA A 81 6.78 -14.41 4.08
N LEU A 82 6.74 -14.56 5.42
CA LEU A 82 6.37 -15.82 6.05
C LEU A 82 4.95 -16.22 5.71
N PHE A 83 4.02 -15.27 5.74
CA PHE A 83 2.62 -15.52 5.44
C PHE A 83 2.43 -16.01 4.00
N TYR A 84 3.10 -15.40 3.03
CA TYR A 84 3.03 -15.81 1.62
C TYR A 84 3.63 -17.19 1.38
N ILE A 85 4.79 -17.48 1.96
CA ILE A 85 5.40 -18.83 1.91
C ILE A 85 4.44 -19.87 2.52
N CYS A 86 3.75 -19.52 3.60
CA CYS A 86 2.73 -20.38 4.21
C CYS A 86 1.48 -20.55 3.34
N LEU A 87 1.15 -19.66 2.40
CA LEU A 87 0.04 -19.82 1.46
C LEU A 87 0.43 -20.78 0.33
N ASP A 88 1.52 -20.49 -0.35
CA ASP A 88 2.11 -21.35 -1.37
C ASP A 88 3.66 -21.27 -1.30
N PRO A 89 4.39 -22.38 -1.14
CA PRO A 89 5.84 -22.32 -0.99
C PRO A 89 6.59 -21.73 -2.20
N LYS A 90 6.10 -21.88 -3.45
CA LYS A 90 6.82 -21.46 -4.65
C LYS A 90 6.50 -20.00 -4.99
N ALA A 91 5.24 -19.68 -5.25
CA ALA A 91 4.77 -18.32 -5.50
C ALA A 91 5.00 -17.44 -4.27
N GLY A 92 4.82 -17.98 -3.06
CA GLY A 92 5.04 -17.26 -1.82
C GLY A 92 6.50 -16.92 -1.56
N SER A 93 7.44 -17.81 -1.92
CA SER A 93 8.87 -17.48 -1.88
C SER A 93 9.23 -16.38 -2.86
N LEU A 94 8.65 -16.38 -4.07
CA LEU A 94 8.84 -15.30 -5.03
C LEU A 94 8.25 -13.97 -4.51
N ALA A 95 7.06 -14.00 -3.91
CA ALA A 95 6.46 -12.82 -3.30
C ALA A 95 7.29 -12.30 -2.12
N ALA A 96 7.85 -13.19 -1.31
CA ALA A 96 8.78 -12.84 -0.22
C ALA A 96 10.03 -12.13 -0.76
N LEU A 97 10.59 -12.59 -1.88
CA LEU A 97 11.71 -11.92 -2.55
C LEU A 97 11.31 -10.51 -3.03
N PHE A 98 10.12 -10.34 -3.60
CA PHE A 98 9.62 -9.03 -4.01
C PHE A 98 9.42 -8.09 -2.82
N CYS A 99 8.87 -8.59 -1.70
CA CYS A 99 8.73 -7.81 -0.47
C CYS A 99 10.10 -7.36 0.07
N GLY A 100 11.07 -8.27 0.13
CA GLY A 100 12.45 -7.98 0.54
C GLY A 100 13.13 -6.97 -0.40
N PHE A 101 12.97 -7.14 -1.71
CA PHE A 101 13.48 -6.20 -2.71
C PHE A 101 12.88 -4.80 -2.54
N CYS A 102 11.56 -4.70 -2.36
CA CYS A 102 10.87 -3.43 -2.11
C CYS A 102 11.41 -2.77 -0.83
N TRP A 103 11.57 -3.53 0.24
CA TRP A 103 12.10 -3.03 1.50
C TRP A 103 13.53 -2.51 1.37
N VAL A 104 14.46 -3.31 0.85
CA VAL A 104 15.86 -2.90 0.65
C VAL A 104 15.96 -1.68 -0.27
N SER A 105 15.22 -1.69 -1.39
CA SER A 105 15.17 -0.55 -2.31
C SER A 105 14.61 0.69 -1.63
N SER A 106 13.61 0.54 -0.76
CA SER A 106 13.06 1.65 0.00
C SER A 106 14.05 2.21 1.02
N CYS A 107 14.86 1.36 1.66
CA CYS A 107 15.94 1.80 2.55
C CYS A 107 17.02 2.56 1.78
N PHE A 108 17.39 2.09 0.59
CA PHE A 108 18.33 2.78 -0.29
C PHE A 108 17.80 4.15 -0.71
N VAL A 109 16.54 4.24 -1.14
CA VAL A 109 15.93 5.53 -1.49
C VAL A 109 15.84 6.43 -0.25
N ALA A 110 15.44 5.90 0.90
CA ALA A 110 15.27 6.70 2.11
C ALA A 110 16.60 7.23 2.68
N SER A 111 17.69 6.46 2.56
CA SER A 111 19.02 6.92 3.01
C SER A 111 19.50 8.13 2.20
N TRP A 112 19.08 8.24 0.93
CA TRP A 112 19.29 9.44 0.11
C TRP A 112 18.35 10.60 0.51
N LEU A 113 17.16 10.29 1.03
CA LEU A 113 16.12 11.29 1.32
C LEU A 113 16.23 12.00 2.67
N GLY A 114 16.93 11.44 3.66
CA GLY A 114 17.11 12.08 4.98
C GLY A 114 15.81 12.28 5.79
N PHE A 115 15.95 12.52 7.11
CA PHE A 115 14.82 12.49 8.05
C PHE A 115 13.91 13.73 8.03
N SER A 116 14.38 14.89 7.53
CA SER A 116 13.70 16.20 7.75
C SER A 116 12.30 16.32 7.12
N LEU A 117 11.92 15.38 6.25
CA LEU A 117 10.74 15.48 5.39
C LEU A 117 9.72 14.33 5.53
N ALA A 118 10.03 13.28 6.27
CA ALA A 118 9.24 12.04 6.31
C ALA A 118 7.84 12.16 6.93
N TRP A 119 7.68 13.05 7.92
CA TRP A 119 6.43 13.17 8.68
C TRP A 119 5.28 13.78 7.87
N LYS A 120 5.56 14.53 6.80
CA LYS A 120 4.55 15.08 5.89
C LYS A 120 3.88 14.01 5.02
N VAL A 121 4.45 12.80 4.97
CA VAL A 121 4.04 11.69 4.11
C VAL A 121 3.09 10.73 4.83
N ILE A 122 3.12 10.68 6.16
CA ILE A 122 2.37 9.70 6.94
C ILE A 122 0.86 10.03 6.94
N LEU A 123 0.50 11.31 7.01
CA LEU A 123 -0.91 11.71 7.10
C LEU A 123 -1.67 11.52 5.78
N PHE A 124 -1.02 11.72 4.64
CA PHE A 124 -1.74 11.88 3.36
C PHE A 124 -2.33 10.56 2.80
N PRO A 125 -1.64 9.41 2.81
CA PRO A 125 -2.19 8.14 2.34
C PRO A 125 -3.32 7.62 3.23
N VAL A 126 -3.21 7.81 4.55
CA VAL A 126 -4.25 7.40 5.52
C VAL A 126 -5.53 8.23 5.31
N ILE A 127 -5.37 9.54 5.09
CA ILE A 127 -6.47 10.45 4.72
C ILE A 127 -7.06 10.03 3.38
N PHE A 128 -6.23 9.84 2.34
CA PHE A 128 -6.72 9.46 1.01
C PHE A 128 -7.43 8.11 0.98
N LEU A 129 -7.02 7.14 1.81
CA LEU A 129 -7.71 5.86 1.95
C LEU A 129 -9.11 6.04 2.58
N VAL A 130 -9.20 6.80 3.68
CA VAL A 130 -10.48 7.09 4.35
C VAL A 130 -11.43 7.86 3.44
N PHE A 131 -10.92 8.85 2.69
CA PHE A 131 -11.75 9.68 1.82
C PHE A 131 -12.02 9.06 0.44
N GLY A 132 -11.13 8.23 -0.10
CA GLY A 132 -11.36 7.47 -1.32
C GLY A 132 -12.49 6.45 -1.14
N VAL A 133 -12.54 5.80 0.02
CA VAL A 133 -13.66 4.94 0.41
C VAL A 133 -14.98 5.73 0.48
N LEU A 134 -14.97 6.93 1.05
CA LEU A 134 -16.16 7.81 1.12
C LEU A 134 -16.60 8.31 -0.27
N ALA A 135 -15.66 8.68 -1.14
CA ALA A 135 -15.94 9.14 -2.50
C ALA A 135 -16.56 8.03 -3.36
N ILE A 136 -16.06 6.79 -3.23
CA ILE A 136 -16.63 5.63 -3.91
C ILE A 136 -18.01 5.29 -3.37
N HIS A 137 -18.21 5.37 -2.04
CA HIS A 137 -19.53 5.20 -1.45
C HIS A 137 -20.52 6.23 -2.04
N GLN A 138 -20.08 7.46 -2.33
CA GLN A 138 -20.91 8.47 -2.95
C GLN A 138 -21.20 8.18 -4.44
N ILE A 139 -20.18 7.77 -5.22
CA ILE A 139 -20.33 7.40 -6.64
C ILE A 139 -21.26 6.18 -6.81
N LEU A 140 -21.17 5.19 -5.93
CA LEU A 140 -21.99 3.98 -6.00
C LEU A 140 -23.45 4.21 -5.57
N LEU A 141 -23.72 5.25 -4.76
CA LEU A 141 -25.09 5.61 -4.37
C LEU A 141 -25.82 6.44 -5.44
N PHE A 142 -25.09 7.11 -6.33
CA PHE A 142 -25.67 8.01 -7.34
C PHE A 142 -25.09 7.69 -8.73
N PRO A 143 -25.63 6.67 -9.43
CA PRO A 143 -25.11 6.20 -10.71
C PRO A 143 -25.48 7.06 -11.92
N ASP A 144 -26.29 8.11 -11.76
CA ASP A 144 -26.67 9.03 -12.85
C ASP A 144 -25.67 10.18 -12.99
N ASP A 145 -25.26 10.47 -14.24
CA ASP A 145 -24.18 11.37 -14.70
C ASP A 145 -24.35 12.88 -14.35
N THR A 146 -25.18 13.24 -13.37
CA THR A 146 -25.36 14.63 -12.94
C THR A 146 -24.79 14.83 -11.54
N LEU A 147 -23.48 15.03 -11.45
CA LEU A 147 -22.87 15.65 -10.25
C LEU A 147 -23.21 17.15 -10.28
N PRO A 148 -24.11 17.66 -9.40
CA PRO A 148 -24.49 19.07 -9.42
C PRO A 148 -23.30 19.92 -8.95
N GLU A 149 -23.13 21.09 -9.54
CA GLU A 149 -22.05 22.06 -9.28
C GLU A 149 -21.88 22.40 -7.77
N GLU A 150 -22.95 22.28 -6.97
CA GLU A 150 -22.90 22.43 -5.50
C GLU A 150 -22.03 21.38 -4.79
N GLN A 151 -21.91 20.15 -5.30
CA GLN A 151 -21.11 19.11 -4.65
C GLN A 151 -19.59 19.31 -4.83
N PHE A 152 -19.17 20.00 -5.90
CA PHE A 152 -17.77 20.41 -6.07
C PHE A 152 -17.35 21.39 -4.97
N TRP A 153 -18.25 22.26 -4.54
CA TRP A 153 -18.02 23.18 -3.42
C TRP A 153 -17.98 22.48 -2.06
N ILE A 154 -18.72 21.38 -1.89
CA ILE A 154 -18.61 20.51 -0.70
C ILE A 154 -17.22 19.86 -0.64
N LEU A 155 -16.71 19.34 -1.77
CA LEU A 155 -15.35 18.79 -1.86
C LEU A 155 -14.27 19.85 -1.54
N PHE A 156 -14.47 21.09 -1.98
CA PHE A 156 -13.56 22.20 -1.70
C PHE A 156 -13.60 22.65 -0.22
N ASN A 157 -14.78 22.73 0.39
CA ASN A 157 -14.94 23.03 1.82
C ASN A 157 -14.45 21.87 2.72
N LEU A 158 -14.55 20.63 2.24
CA LEU A 158 -13.96 19.46 2.87
C LEU A 158 -12.41 19.54 2.84
N LEU A 159 -11.81 19.96 1.72
CA LEU A 159 -10.36 20.24 1.61
C LEU A 159 -9.88 21.32 2.60
N ALA A 160 -10.70 22.34 2.88
CA ALA A 160 -10.40 23.35 3.89
C ALA A 160 -10.47 22.78 5.33
N THR A 161 -11.43 21.90 5.61
CA THR A 161 -11.58 21.18 6.88
C THR A 161 -10.43 20.18 7.11
N ILE A 162 -10.00 19.51 6.03
CA ILE A 162 -8.80 18.64 5.96
C ILE A 162 -7.56 19.41 6.44
N LYS A 163 -7.37 20.66 6.01
CA LYS A 163 -6.23 21.50 6.42
C LYS A 163 -6.20 21.77 7.94
N LEU A 164 -7.38 21.82 8.58
CA LEU A 164 -7.52 22.07 10.01
C LEU A 164 -7.27 20.81 10.86
N GLU A 165 -7.80 19.66 10.44
CA GLU A 165 -7.58 18.39 11.14
C GLU A 165 -6.15 17.86 10.98
N ILE A 166 -5.52 18.10 9.82
CA ILE A 166 -4.06 17.88 9.62
C ILE A 166 -3.25 18.60 10.69
N ARG A 167 -3.59 19.86 11.03
CA ARG A 167 -2.88 20.62 12.09
C ARG A 167 -3.03 19.98 13.47
N LYS A 168 -4.19 19.42 13.79
CA LYS A 168 -4.45 18.77 15.09
C LYS A 168 -3.72 17.43 15.21
N LEU A 169 -3.76 16.61 14.16
CA LEU A 169 -3.05 15.33 14.10
C LEU A 169 -1.53 15.50 14.12
N CYS A 170 -0.99 16.54 13.46
CA CYS A 170 0.41 16.93 13.59
C CYS A 170 0.76 17.27 15.05
N GLY A 171 -0.12 17.95 15.79
CA GLY A 171 0.06 18.24 17.22
C GLY A 171 0.12 16.98 18.10
N ILE A 172 -0.77 16.01 17.83
CA ILE A 172 -0.79 14.73 18.56
C ILE A 172 0.46 13.90 18.25
N TRP A 173 0.93 13.89 17.00
CA TRP A 173 2.14 13.16 16.62
C TRP A 173 3.41 13.77 17.24
N ILE A 174 3.50 15.11 17.29
CA ILE A 174 4.57 15.82 18.02
C ILE A 174 4.57 15.45 19.50
N LEU A 175 3.38 15.33 20.11
CA LEU A 175 3.25 14.89 21.51
C LEU A 175 3.73 13.43 21.69
N VAL A 176 3.41 12.52 20.77
CA VAL A 176 3.88 11.12 20.81
C VAL A 176 5.40 11.04 20.66
N VAL A 177 6.02 11.80 19.74
CA VAL A 177 7.49 11.85 19.58
C VAL A 177 8.17 12.39 20.82
N TYR A 178 7.59 13.44 21.42
CA TYR A 178 8.08 14.02 22.68
C TYR A 178 7.97 13.03 23.85
N LEU A 179 6.86 12.30 23.96
CA LEU A 179 6.62 11.32 25.04
C LEU A 179 7.41 10.01 24.88
N THR A 180 7.76 9.63 23.65
CA THR A 180 8.54 8.40 23.36
C THR A 180 10.05 8.63 23.43
N GLY A 181 10.51 9.86 23.67
CA GLY A 181 11.93 10.16 23.89
C GLY A 181 12.81 9.99 22.65
N ALA A 182 12.22 9.92 21.45
CA ALA A 182 12.95 9.85 20.19
C ALA A 182 13.70 11.18 19.95
N ARG A 183 14.95 11.26 20.40
CA ARG A 183 15.83 12.42 20.14
C ARG A 183 16.25 12.40 18.66
N PRO A 184 15.83 13.34 17.81
CA PRO A 184 16.12 13.29 16.37
C PRO A 184 17.57 13.68 15.99
N GLU A 185 18.49 13.86 16.96
CA GLU A 185 19.58 14.84 16.76
C GLU A 185 21.03 14.34 16.87
N SER A 186 21.33 13.11 17.26
CA SER A 186 22.73 12.79 17.61
C SER A 186 23.65 12.31 16.48
N ILE A 187 23.17 12.14 15.24
CA ILE A 187 24.03 11.75 14.09
C ILE A 187 24.07 12.84 12.99
N CYS A 188 23.05 13.70 12.93
CA CYS A 188 22.95 14.71 11.86
C CYS A 188 23.75 16.00 12.14
N PHE A 189 24.08 16.31 13.40
CA PHE A 189 24.63 17.61 13.77
C PHE A 189 26.08 17.83 13.30
N SER A 190 26.94 16.81 13.37
CA SER A 190 28.36 16.95 12.99
C SER A 190 28.59 17.05 11.47
N TYR A 191 27.74 16.43 10.64
CA TYR A 191 27.83 16.53 9.18
C TYR A 191 27.23 17.85 8.66
N ASN A 192 26.21 18.36 9.35
CA ASN A 192 25.51 19.58 8.97
C ASN A 192 26.31 20.85 9.29
N ALA A 193 27.21 20.89 10.27
CA ALA A 193 27.99 22.10 10.53
C ALA A 193 29.06 22.39 9.44
N MET A 194 29.39 21.41 8.59
CA MET A 194 30.52 21.48 7.66
C MET A 194 30.12 21.64 6.17
N MET A 195 28.83 21.51 5.83
CA MET A 195 28.34 21.65 4.44
C MET A 195 27.94 23.10 4.09
N ASP A 196 28.42 23.55 2.93
CA ASP A 196 28.03 24.80 2.29
C ASP A 196 26.50 24.94 2.23
N VAL A 197 25.99 26.11 2.66
CA VAL A 197 24.56 26.40 2.77
C VAL A 197 23.82 26.21 1.44
N LYS A 198 24.47 26.45 0.30
CA LYS A 198 23.92 26.24 -1.05
C LYS A 198 23.79 24.76 -1.38
N ILE A 199 24.73 23.93 -0.93
CA ILE A 199 24.67 22.47 -1.09
C ILE A 199 23.53 21.89 -0.25
N ARG A 200 23.41 22.32 1.01
CA ARG A 200 22.30 21.91 1.90
C ARG A 200 20.94 22.22 1.29
N LYS A 201 20.72 23.44 0.79
CA LYS A 201 19.46 23.83 0.16
C LYS A 201 19.14 23.01 -1.09
N ARG A 202 20.15 22.60 -1.87
CA ARG A 202 19.95 21.72 -3.04
C ARG A 202 19.56 20.31 -2.60
N ILE A 203 20.17 19.78 -1.55
CA ILE A 203 19.81 18.47 -0.98
C ILE A 203 18.37 18.50 -0.48
N GLU A 204 17.99 19.49 0.34
CA GLU A 204 16.62 19.64 0.85
C GLU A 204 15.59 19.76 -0.29
N LEU A 205 15.92 20.49 -1.36
CA LEU A 205 15.06 20.61 -2.54
C LEU A 205 14.87 19.26 -3.26
N VAL A 206 15.95 18.50 -3.47
CA VAL A 206 15.88 17.18 -4.10
C VAL A 206 15.05 16.22 -3.25
N GLN A 207 15.25 16.24 -1.92
CA GLN A 207 14.46 15.43 -0.98
C GLN A 207 12.97 15.77 -1.07
N GLN A 208 12.63 17.07 -1.19
CA GLN A 208 11.25 17.52 -1.36
C GLN A 208 10.63 17.09 -2.67
N ILE A 209 11.37 17.16 -3.78
CA ILE A 209 10.89 16.72 -5.09
C ILE A 209 10.59 15.23 -5.08
N VAL A 210 11.51 14.39 -4.57
CA VAL A 210 11.29 12.94 -4.53
C VAL A 210 10.08 12.59 -3.67
N LEU A 211 9.91 13.28 -2.54
CA LEU A 211 8.75 13.09 -1.68
C LEU A 211 7.43 13.41 -2.38
N GLN A 212 7.40 14.52 -3.11
CA GLN A 212 6.25 14.90 -3.92
C GLN A 212 5.96 13.85 -4.99
N VAL A 213 7.00 13.31 -5.63
CA VAL A 213 6.86 12.23 -6.61
C VAL A 213 6.24 10.98 -5.97
N VAL A 214 6.70 10.56 -4.79
CA VAL A 214 6.14 9.40 -4.07
C VAL A 214 4.67 9.63 -3.70
N LEU A 215 4.32 10.81 -3.22
CA LEU A 215 2.94 11.16 -2.88
C LEU A 215 2.03 11.18 -4.12
N VAL A 216 2.49 11.79 -5.21
CA VAL A 216 1.76 11.80 -6.49
C VAL A 216 1.61 10.38 -7.03
N ALA A 217 2.64 9.56 -6.96
CA ALA A 217 2.57 8.16 -7.36
C ALA A 217 1.53 7.39 -6.53
N GLN A 218 1.49 7.58 -5.20
CA GLN A 218 0.47 6.97 -4.33
C GLN A 218 -0.95 7.40 -4.74
N ILE A 219 -1.18 8.70 -4.96
CA ILE A 219 -2.49 9.21 -5.41
C ILE A 219 -2.90 8.55 -6.73
N ILE A 220 -2.00 8.51 -7.71
CA ILE A 220 -2.26 7.92 -9.03
C ILE A 220 -2.57 6.42 -8.88
N CYS A 221 -1.76 5.68 -8.12
CA CYS A 221 -1.93 4.25 -7.92
C CYS A 221 -3.28 3.93 -7.27
N TRP A 222 -3.61 4.58 -6.15
CA TRP A 222 -4.89 4.38 -5.46
C TRP A 222 -6.09 4.82 -6.30
N THR A 223 -5.98 5.96 -6.98
CA THR A 223 -7.04 6.42 -7.90
C THR A 223 -7.27 5.39 -9.01
N GLY A 224 -6.20 4.83 -9.58
CA GLY A 224 -6.28 3.75 -10.54
C GLY A 224 -7.05 2.53 -10.00
N GLN A 225 -6.68 2.05 -8.81
CA GLN A 225 -7.35 0.90 -8.14
C GLN A 225 -8.85 1.15 -7.95
N PHE A 226 -9.22 2.35 -7.51
CA PHE A 226 -10.62 2.72 -7.30
C PHE A 226 -11.41 2.90 -8.61
N ILE A 227 -10.79 3.47 -9.64
CA ILE A 227 -11.37 3.51 -11.00
C ILE A 227 -11.57 2.08 -11.53
N GLY A 228 -10.59 1.21 -11.30
CA GLY A 228 -10.65 -0.24 -11.53
C GLY A 228 -11.98 -0.84 -11.07
N HIS A 229 -12.26 -0.71 -9.79
CA HIS A 229 -13.49 -1.23 -9.18
C HIS A 229 -14.76 -0.47 -9.61
N GLY A 230 -14.74 0.87 -9.56
CA GLY A 230 -15.93 1.68 -9.80
C GLY A 230 -16.42 1.62 -11.25
N VAL A 231 -15.50 1.76 -12.22
CA VAL A 231 -15.83 1.86 -13.65
C VAL A 231 -15.92 0.48 -14.29
N PHE A 232 -14.94 -0.40 -14.06
CA PHE A 232 -14.85 -1.67 -14.78
C PHE A 232 -15.60 -2.81 -14.11
N GLU A 233 -15.54 -2.93 -12.78
CA GLU A 233 -16.28 -3.96 -12.03
C GLU A 233 -17.70 -3.53 -11.66
N LYS A 234 -17.97 -2.21 -11.63
CA LYS A 234 -19.24 -1.63 -11.17
C LYS A 234 -19.65 -2.15 -9.79
N ARG A 235 -18.65 -2.35 -8.93
CA ARG A 235 -18.77 -2.93 -7.59
C ARG A 235 -17.84 -2.18 -6.65
N ALA A 236 -18.25 -2.04 -5.39
CA ALA A 236 -17.38 -1.52 -4.35
C ALA A 236 -16.10 -2.36 -4.21
N PRO A 237 -14.96 -1.75 -3.87
CA PRO A 237 -13.74 -2.49 -3.59
C PRO A 237 -13.93 -3.38 -2.36
N ALA A 238 -13.25 -4.54 -2.36
CA ALA A 238 -13.28 -5.50 -1.25
C ALA A 238 -12.76 -4.94 0.08
N LEU A 239 -12.15 -3.75 0.08
CA LEU A 239 -11.73 -3.00 1.28
C LEU A 239 -12.88 -2.82 2.28
N LEU A 240 -14.12 -2.70 1.80
CA LEU A 240 -15.30 -2.55 2.65
C LEU A 240 -15.79 -3.86 3.26
N ASP A 241 -15.48 -4.99 2.64
CA ASP A 241 -15.97 -6.30 3.03
C ASP A 241 -14.93 -7.08 3.86
N ASN A 242 -13.64 -6.94 3.55
CA ASN A 242 -12.55 -7.59 4.26
C ASN A 242 -11.23 -6.81 4.19
N LEU A 243 -11.08 -5.83 5.08
CA LEU A 243 -9.94 -4.93 5.15
C LEU A 243 -8.59 -5.67 5.27
N VAL A 244 -8.52 -6.69 6.14
CA VAL A 244 -7.28 -7.44 6.38
C VAL A 244 -6.86 -8.19 5.13
N GLN A 245 -7.79 -8.86 4.46
CA GLN A 245 -7.52 -9.56 3.20
C GLN A 245 -7.10 -8.58 2.10
N ALA A 246 -7.77 -7.42 1.99
CA ALA A 246 -7.45 -6.42 0.98
C ALA A 246 -6.02 -5.87 1.10
N PHE A 247 -5.52 -5.63 2.31
CA PHE A 247 -4.15 -5.16 2.50
C PHE A 247 -3.09 -6.26 2.48
N VAL A 248 -3.34 -7.36 3.19
CA VAL A 248 -2.34 -8.41 3.35
C VAL A 248 -2.25 -9.30 2.12
N MET A 249 -3.36 -9.64 1.46
CA MET A 249 -3.34 -10.59 0.36
C MET A 249 -3.07 -9.97 -1.01
N ALA A 250 -3.39 -8.70 -1.22
CA ALA A 250 -3.35 -8.09 -2.55
C ALA A 250 -1.99 -8.25 -3.25
N PRO A 251 -0.82 -7.98 -2.64
CA PRO A 251 0.47 -8.17 -3.30
C PRO A 251 0.72 -9.60 -3.77
N PHE A 252 0.35 -10.59 -2.94
CA PHE A 252 0.49 -11.99 -3.29
C PHE A 252 -0.46 -12.42 -4.40
N PHE A 253 -1.72 -11.97 -4.38
CA PHE A 253 -2.72 -12.35 -5.38
C PHE A 253 -2.46 -11.77 -6.75
N VAL A 254 -2.03 -10.50 -6.85
CA VAL A 254 -1.65 -9.95 -8.16
C VAL A 254 -0.42 -10.67 -8.74
N LEU A 255 0.49 -11.15 -7.90
CA LEU A 255 1.62 -11.95 -8.36
C LEU A 255 1.16 -13.35 -8.81
N LEU A 256 0.29 -14.00 -8.04
CA LEU A 256 -0.24 -15.32 -8.40
C LEU A 256 -1.03 -15.26 -9.71
N GLU A 257 -1.84 -14.22 -9.89
CA GLU A 257 -2.55 -13.92 -11.14
C GLU A 257 -1.57 -13.71 -12.31
N ALA A 258 -0.51 -12.94 -12.12
CA ALA A 258 0.52 -12.76 -13.14
C ALA A 258 1.24 -14.08 -13.48
N LEU A 259 1.51 -14.91 -12.48
CA LEU A 259 2.14 -16.22 -12.67
C LEU A 259 1.21 -17.19 -13.43
N GLN A 260 -0.08 -17.19 -13.12
CA GLN A 260 -1.09 -17.99 -13.81
C GLN A 260 -1.26 -17.54 -15.26
N THR A 261 -1.43 -16.24 -15.48
CA THR A 261 -1.70 -15.69 -16.82
C THR A 261 -0.49 -15.75 -17.75
N SER A 262 0.72 -15.51 -17.22
CA SER A 262 1.93 -15.43 -18.05
C SER A 262 2.69 -16.75 -18.16
N PHE A 263 2.62 -17.62 -17.14
CA PHE A 263 3.43 -18.85 -17.07
C PHE A 263 2.59 -20.12 -16.89
N GLY A 264 1.25 -20.03 -16.80
CA GLY A 264 0.39 -21.17 -16.55
C GLY A 264 0.64 -21.84 -15.19
N TYR A 265 1.19 -21.08 -14.22
CA TYR A 265 1.57 -21.62 -12.93
C TYR A 265 0.34 -22.02 -12.10
N GLU A 266 0.30 -23.25 -11.60
CA GLU A 266 -0.69 -23.67 -10.60
C GLU A 266 0.01 -24.11 -9.30
N PRO A 267 -0.49 -23.71 -8.11
CA PRO A 267 -0.04 -24.25 -6.82
C PRO A 267 -0.10 -25.78 -6.76
N TYR A 268 -1.13 -26.38 -7.36
CA TYR A 268 -1.28 -27.82 -7.60
C TYR A 268 -2.22 -28.08 -8.78
N PRO A 269 -2.16 -29.28 -9.40
CA PRO A 269 -3.00 -29.59 -10.56
C PRO A 269 -4.49 -29.44 -10.28
N GLY A 270 -5.17 -28.66 -11.12
CA GLY A 270 -6.61 -28.42 -11.02
C GLY A 270 -6.98 -27.27 -10.07
N PHE A 271 -5.99 -26.54 -9.54
CA PHE A 271 -6.21 -25.35 -8.72
C PHE A 271 -7.04 -24.30 -9.45
N HIS A 272 -6.71 -23.99 -10.71
CA HIS A 272 -7.42 -22.95 -11.47
C HIS A 272 -8.89 -23.33 -11.69
N ALA A 273 -9.18 -24.58 -12.04
CA ALA A 273 -10.55 -25.06 -12.23
C ALA A 273 -11.37 -25.00 -10.93
N SER A 274 -10.78 -25.40 -9.79
CA SER A 274 -11.42 -25.33 -8.48
C SER A 274 -11.70 -23.88 -8.05
N VAL A 275 -10.72 -22.99 -8.22
CA VAL A 275 -10.86 -21.55 -7.92
C VAL A 275 -11.91 -20.90 -8.82
N GLN A 276 -11.91 -21.19 -10.13
CA GLN A 276 -12.88 -20.63 -11.05
C GLN A 276 -14.32 -21.02 -10.67
N ALA A 277 -14.55 -22.29 -10.29
CA ALA A 277 -15.86 -22.73 -9.82
C ALA A 277 -16.32 -21.97 -8.56
N LYS A 278 -15.40 -21.62 -7.65
CA LYS A 278 -15.70 -20.80 -6.47
C LYS A 278 -15.95 -19.34 -6.82
N ILE A 279 -15.18 -18.76 -7.74
CA ILE A 279 -15.40 -17.39 -8.25
C ILE A 279 -16.80 -17.28 -8.84
N ASP A 280 -17.19 -18.22 -9.70
CA ASP A 280 -18.50 -18.23 -10.36
C ASP A 280 -19.64 -18.33 -9.33
N ALA A 281 -19.45 -19.16 -8.30
CA ALA A 281 -20.40 -19.29 -7.19
C ALA A 281 -20.55 -17.98 -6.39
N GLU A 282 -19.44 -17.34 -6.01
CA GLU A 282 -19.42 -16.06 -5.28
C GLU A 282 -20.05 -14.92 -6.09
N ILE A 283 -19.74 -14.82 -7.39
CA ILE A 283 -20.35 -13.82 -8.29
C ILE A 283 -21.85 -14.05 -8.41
N LYS A 284 -22.30 -15.31 -8.53
CA LYS A 284 -23.72 -15.66 -8.59
C LYS A 284 -24.44 -15.25 -7.31
N GLU A 285 -23.90 -15.62 -6.14
CA GLU A 285 -24.48 -15.26 -4.85
C GLU A 285 -24.58 -13.74 -4.67
N TRP A 286 -23.54 -12.99 -5.05
CA TRP A 286 -23.55 -11.54 -5.01
C TRP A 286 -24.64 -10.93 -5.91
N LYS A 287 -24.78 -11.43 -7.15
CA LYS A 287 -25.84 -10.98 -8.08
C LYS A 287 -27.24 -11.23 -7.51
N GLU A 288 -27.47 -12.42 -6.95
CA GLU A 288 -28.75 -12.78 -6.33
C GLU A 288 -29.08 -11.89 -5.13
N LYS A 289 -28.11 -11.62 -4.25
CA LYS A 289 -28.27 -10.69 -3.13
C LYS A 289 -28.62 -9.28 -3.61
N LYS A 290 -27.92 -8.79 -4.65
CA LYS A 290 -28.19 -7.48 -5.24
C LYS A 290 -29.60 -7.39 -5.83
N LEU A 291 -30.05 -8.42 -6.55
CA LEU A 291 -31.41 -8.50 -7.09
C LEU A 291 -32.48 -8.45 -5.99
N LYS A 292 -32.29 -9.19 -4.89
CA LYS A 292 -33.22 -9.18 -3.74
C LYS A 292 -33.30 -7.83 -3.02
N LEU A 293 -32.23 -7.04 -3.04
CA LEU A 293 -32.22 -5.69 -2.46
C LEU A 293 -32.93 -4.65 -3.33
N LEU A 294 -33.08 -4.94 -4.63
CA LEU A 294 -33.72 -4.07 -5.62
C LEU A 294 -35.19 -4.42 -5.87
N SER A 295 -35.65 -5.59 -5.40
CA SER A 295 -37.05 -6.06 -5.48
C SER A 295 -37.85 -5.65 -4.25
#